data_AF-A0A835W7F4-F1
#
_entry.id   AF-A0A835W7F4-F1
#
_cell.length_a   1.000
_cell.length_b   1.000
_cell.length_c   1.000
_cell.angle_alpha   90.00
_cell.angle_beta   90.00
_cell.angle_gamma   90.00
#
_symmetry.space_group_name_H-M   'P 1'
#
loop_
_entity.id
_entity.type
_entity.pdbx_description
1 polymer ?
#
loop_
_entity_poly.entity_id
_entity_poly.type
_entity_poly.pdbx_seq_one_letter_code
_entity_poly.pdbx_strand_id
1 'polypeptide(L)'
;MKTLHRNLNIPVSCKIRLLDTDQDTVELARRLAACGVNALVVHGRTTQQRPRDPAHWAPIKLVVDALAPSGVPVVANGDVFTWEDAQRVKSETGCAAAMIARAAMWNASVFRPQGFLPLDEVQRDFVRLALKWENALPNTKYCLKEMAYAPPSFQGRRGGARTLLGHEANTAITRAKDEASLCTLVGLSAASPHEDLGDGAPGSFANGGSKSKAPKQPKAPRLPKQPKQAENGLKLEIAGPGTGNGTAANICQDPESAGAVDGGEGLKRKRHEGEGCSDAQPDAQVRRQADAIERA
;
A
#
# COMPACT_ATOMS: atom_id res chain seq x y z
N MET A 1 15.41 -2.17 -2.73
CA MET A 1 15.25 -0.78 -2.21
C MET A 1 16.47 0.08 -2.45
N LYS A 2 17.68 -0.24 -1.94
CA LYS A 2 18.90 0.57 -2.14
C LYS A 2 19.15 0.97 -3.61
N THR A 3 19.00 0.04 -4.54
CA THR A 3 19.15 0.32 -5.98
C THR A 3 18.15 1.35 -6.48
N LEU A 4 16.88 1.28 -6.05
CA LEU A 4 15.86 2.26 -6.45
C LEU A 4 16.16 3.63 -5.85
N HIS A 5 16.44 3.68 -4.55
CA HIS A 5 16.73 4.92 -3.83
C HIS A 5 17.93 5.67 -4.42
N ARG A 6 18.99 4.95 -4.82
CA ARG A 6 20.21 5.57 -5.38
C ARG A 6 20.07 6.07 -6.82
N ASN A 7 19.17 5.47 -7.60
CA ASN A 7 19.10 5.70 -9.05
C ASN A 7 17.86 6.49 -9.50
N LEU A 8 16.95 6.83 -8.58
CA LEU A 8 15.73 7.56 -8.88
C LEU A 8 15.72 8.90 -8.13
N ASN A 9 15.38 9.97 -8.84
CA ASN A 9 15.19 11.31 -8.26
C ASN A 9 13.76 11.52 -7.74
N ILE A 10 12.98 10.45 -7.62
CA ILE A 10 11.61 10.47 -7.12
C ILE A 10 11.52 9.68 -5.81
N PRO A 11 10.64 10.07 -4.87
CA PRO A 11 10.49 9.35 -3.61
C PRO A 11 10.13 7.88 -3.83
N VAL A 12 10.76 7.00 -3.05
CA VAL A 12 10.53 5.55 -3.11
C VAL A 12 9.90 5.09 -1.80
N SER A 13 8.65 4.61 -1.87
CA SER A 13 7.95 4.00 -0.75
C SER A 13 7.92 2.47 -0.83
N CYS A 14 7.63 1.80 0.28
CA CYS A 14 7.37 0.36 0.30
C CYS A 14 6.03 0.06 0.98
N LYS A 15 5.34 -1.01 0.56
CA LYS A 15 4.15 -1.52 1.23
C LYS A 15 4.39 -2.95 1.67
N ILE A 16 4.18 -3.22 2.96
CA ILE A 16 4.37 -4.54 3.57
C ILE A 16 3.09 -5.04 4.24
N ARG A 17 3.09 -6.33 4.58
CA ARG A 17 2.16 -6.99 5.49
C ARG A 17 2.91 -7.34 6.77
N LEU A 18 2.17 -7.62 7.84
CA LEU A 18 2.76 -8.17 9.06
C LEU A 18 3.46 -9.50 8.77
N LEU A 19 4.53 -9.77 9.49
CA LEU A 19 5.16 -11.09 9.55
C LEU A 19 4.56 -11.90 10.70
N ASP A 20 5.06 -13.11 10.92
CA ASP A 20 4.53 -14.03 11.93
C ASP A 20 4.70 -13.50 13.36
N THR A 21 5.74 -12.68 13.59
CA THR A 21 5.96 -11.98 14.86
C THR A 21 6.07 -10.47 14.67
N ASP A 22 5.70 -9.74 15.72
CA ASP A 22 5.85 -8.27 15.77
C ASP A 22 7.32 -7.86 15.64
N GLN A 23 8.22 -8.63 16.27
CA GLN A 23 9.66 -8.38 16.24
C GLN A 23 10.23 -8.50 14.82
N ASP A 24 9.84 -9.54 14.09
CA ASP A 24 10.28 -9.72 12.70
C ASP A 24 9.75 -8.59 11.81
N THR A 25 8.50 -8.16 12.05
CA THR A 25 7.89 -7.04 11.32
C THR A 25 8.66 -5.73 11.57
N VAL A 26 8.99 -5.44 12.83
CA VAL A 26 9.78 -4.28 13.22
C VAL A 26 11.19 -4.33 12.63
N GLU A 27 11.84 -5.49 12.66
CA GLU A 27 13.18 -5.66 12.10
C GLU A 27 13.19 -5.47 10.58
N LEU A 28 12.19 -6.02 9.87
CA LEU A 28 12.01 -5.75 8.45
C LEU A 28 11.82 -4.26 8.18
N ALA A 29 10.99 -3.58 8.97
CA ALA A 29 10.76 -2.15 8.83
C ALA A 29 12.05 -1.33 9.01
N ARG A 30 12.87 -1.64 10.03
CA ARG A 30 14.17 -0.99 10.26
C ARG A 30 15.13 -1.20 9.08
N ARG A 31 15.20 -2.42 8.54
CA ARG A 31 16.01 -2.72 7.36
C ARG A 31 15.55 -1.94 6.13
N LEU A 32 14.24 -1.78 5.95
CA LEU A 32 13.68 -0.97 4.86
C LEU A 32 14.03 0.51 5.03
N ALA A 33 13.89 1.07 6.24
CA ALA A 33 14.30 2.43 6.56
C ALA A 33 15.80 2.65 6.27
N ALA A 34 16.67 1.73 6.71
CA ALA A 34 18.11 1.76 6.41
C ALA A 34 18.45 1.62 4.91
N CYS A 35 17.50 1.17 4.08
CA CYS A 35 17.64 1.15 2.63
C CYS A 35 17.24 2.47 1.95
N GLY A 36 16.77 3.47 2.69
CA GLY A 36 16.41 4.80 2.18
C GLY A 36 14.97 4.93 1.68
N VAL A 37 14.00 4.20 2.25
CA VAL A 37 12.59 4.42 1.89
C VAL A 37 12.10 5.76 2.43
N ASN A 38 11.32 6.49 1.62
CA ASN A 38 10.75 7.78 2.01
C ASN A 38 9.44 7.65 2.81
N ALA A 39 8.77 6.50 2.71
CA ALA A 39 7.57 6.17 3.48
C ALA A 39 7.37 4.65 3.52
N LEU A 40 6.78 4.15 4.60
CA LEU A 40 6.45 2.73 4.75
C LEU A 40 4.95 2.55 5.00
N VAL A 41 4.28 1.81 4.12
CA VAL A 41 2.88 1.42 4.30
C VAL A 41 2.83 0.04 4.95
N VAL A 42 2.14 -0.08 6.09
CA VAL A 42 1.99 -1.36 6.80
C VAL A 42 0.53 -1.77 6.77
N HIS A 43 0.24 -2.89 6.12
CA HIS A 43 -1.08 -3.51 6.21
C HIS A 43 -1.15 -4.41 7.44
N GLY A 44 -2.12 -4.16 8.32
CA GLY A 44 -2.33 -4.83 9.60
C GLY A 44 -2.75 -6.30 9.51
N ARG A 45 -2.37 -7.03 8.47
CA ARG A 45 -2.62 -8.46 8.37
C ARG A 45 -1.39 -9.18 7.86
N THR A 46 -1.13 -10.39 8.35
CA THR A 46 -0.13 -11.31 7.82
C THR A 46 -0.50 -11.82 6.43
N THR A 47 0.44 -12.36 5.67
CA THR A 47 0.20 -12.87 4.31
C THR A 47 -0.90 -13.95 4.25
N GLN A 48 -1.01 -14.79 5.28
CA GLN A 48 -1.98 -15.88 5.36
C GLN A 48 -3.40 -15.40 5.68
N GLN A 49 -3.54 -14.31 6.44
CA GLN A 49 -4.84 -13.73 6.74
C GLN A 49 -5.54 -13.22 5.48
N ARG A 50 -6.85 -13.44 5.42
CA ARG A 50 -7.74 -13.07 4.32
C ARG A 50 -8.53 -11.79 4.67
N PRO A 51 -9.20 -11.15 3.70
CA PRO A 51 -9.98 -9.94 3.96
C PRO A 51 -11.11 -10.09 4.99
N ARG A 52 -11.56 -11.33 5.27
CA ARG A 52 -12.54 -11.67 6.30
C ARG A 52 -11.97 -11.65 7.72
N ASP A 53 -10.67 -11.81 7.86
CA ASP A 53 -9.99 -11.76 9.14
C ASP A 53 -9.76 -10.28 9.50
N PRO A 54 -9.90 -9.85 10.76
CA PRO A 54 -9.70 -8.46 11.14
C PRO A 54 -8.25 -8.01 10.93
N ALA A 55 -8.05 -6.73 10.59
CA ALA A 55 -6.74 -6.09 10.60
C ALA A 55 -6.34 -5.72 12.04
N HIS A 56 -5.10 -6.03 12.39
CA HIS A 56 -4.46 -5.75 13.66
C HIS A 56 -3.67 -4.45 13.55
N TRP A 57 -4.14 -3.40 14.23
CA TRP A 57 -3.48 -2.09 14.21
C TRP A 57 -2.38 -1.95 15.26
N ALA A 58 -2.45 -2.69 16.38
CA ALA A 58 -1.43 -2.64 17.43
C ALA A 58 0.00 -2.93 16.93
N PRO A 59 0.25 -3.94 16.07
CA PRO A 59 1.58 -4.15 15.48
C PRO A 59 2.07 -2.98 14.61
N ILE A 60 1.16 -2.21 13.99
CA ILE A 60 1.52 -1.02 13.21
C ILE A 60 2.11 0.04 14.13
N LYS A 61 1.56 0.22 15.34
CA LYS A 61 2.12 1.14 16.35
C LYS A 61 3.57 0.78 16.69
N LEU A 62 3.88 -0.50 16.87
CA LEU A 62 5.24 -0.95 17.15
C LEU A 62 6.22 -0.56 16.04
N VAL A 63 5.77 -0.64 14.78
CA VAL A 63 6.55 -0.20 13.62
C VAL A 63 6.72 1.33 13.60
N VAL A 64 5.66 2.09 13.89
CA VAL A 64 5.72 3.56 14.03
C VAL A 64 6.78 3.96 15.05
N ASP A 65 6.67 3.42 16.27
CA ASP A 65 7.57 3.73 17.38
C ASP A 65 9.02 3.36 17.05
N ALA A 66 9.23 2.22 16.39
CA ALA A 66 10.56 1.75 16.00
C ALA A 66 11.22 2.59 14.88
N LEU A 67 10.42 3.23 14.01
CA LEU A 67 10.93 4.06 12.91
C LEU A 67 11.03 5.55 13.25
N ALA A 68 10.46 5.99 14.37
CA ALA A 68 10.53 7.39 14.82
C ALA A 68 11.95 7.99 14.78
N PRO A 69 13.03 7.30 15.22
CA PRO A 69 14.39 7.84 15.15
C PRO A 69 14.92 8.07 13.73
N SER A 70 14.39 7.33 12.74
CA SER A 70 14.77 7.47 11.34
C SER A 70 13.99 8.55 10.60
N GLY A 71 12.92 9.08 11.19
CA GLY A 71 12.03 10.07 10.57
C GLY A 71 11.18 9.54 9.41
N VAL A 72 11.21 8.22 9.13
CA VAL A 72 10.42 7.63 8.05
C VAL A 72 8.94 7.57 8.43
N PRO A 73 8.03 8.25 7.72
CA PRO A 73 6.61 8.21 8.01
C PRO A 73 6.01 6.84 7.71
N VAL A 74 5.20 6.34 8.64
CA VAL A 74 4.45 5.09 8.50
C VAL A 74 2.99 5.40 8.13
N VAL A 75 2.45 4.67 7.15
CA VAL A 75 1.06 4.76 6.71
C VAL A 75 0.34 3.46 7.08
N ALA A 76 -0.71 3.55 7.88
CA ALA A 76 -1.50 2.39 8.30
C ALA A 76 -2.46 1.96 7.18
N ASN A 77 -2.63 0.65 6.98
CA ASN A 77 -3.54 0.08 6.00
C ASN A 77 -4.29 -1.13 6.56
N GLY A 78 -5.55 -1.29 6.16
CA GLY A 78 -6.39 -2.42 6.56
C GLY A 78 -7.52 -1.98 7.49
N ASP A 79 -8.74 -2.39 7.14
CA ASP A 79 -9.99 -2.11 7.85
C ASP A 79 -10.27 -0.63 8.14
N VAL A 80 -9.81 0.24 7.26
CA VAL A 80 -10.22 1.64 7.19
C VAL A 80 -11.31 1.74 6.13
N PHE A 81 -12.55 1.98 6.55
CA PHE A 81 -13.72 2.01 5.66
C PHE A 81 -14.43 3.36 5.63
N THR A 82 -14.20 4.23 6.59
CA THR A 82 -14.73 5.60 6.64
C THR A 82 -13.63 6.63 6.93
N TRP A 83 -13.98 7.91 6.83
CA TRP A 83 -13.11 9.01 7.26
C TRP A 83 -12.78 8.89 8.76
N GLU A 84 -13.77 8.54 9.58
CA GLU A 84 -13.63 8.36 11.02
C GLU A 84 -12.71 7.18 11.36
N ASP A 85 -12.78 6.08 10.60
CA ASP A 85 -11.84 4.97 10.74
C ASP A 85 -10.39 5.43 10.48
N ALA A 86 -10.19 6.33 9.51
CA ALA A 86 -8.87 6.86 9.18
C ALA A 86 -8.32 7.71 10.34
N GLN A 87 -9.17 8.53 10.97
CA GLN A 87 -8.81 9.28 12.17
C GLN A 87 -8.53 8.35 13.35
N ARG A 88 -9.35 7.31 13.53
CA ARG A 88 -9.21 6.33 14.60
C ARG A 88 -7.89 5.58 14.49
N VAL A 89 -7.56 5.00 13.33
CA VAL A 89 -6.29 4.29 13.14
C VAL A 89 -5.09 5.22 13.34
N LYS A 90 -5.19 6.48 12.91
CA LYS A 90 -4.15 7.49 13.16
C LYS A 90 -3.95 7.71 14.66
N SER A 91 -5.03 7.90 15.42
CA SER A 91 -4.99 8.12 16.86
C SER A 91 -4.45 6.90 17.64
N GLU A 92 -4.82 5.69 17.24
CA GLU A 92 -4.44 4.46 17.96
C GLU A 92 -2.99 4.05 17.67
N THR A 93 -2.51 4.30 16.45
CA THR A 93 -1.19 3.83 16.01
C THR A 93 -0.11 4.90 16.04
N GLY A 94 -0.48 6.19 16.02
CA GLY A 94 0.47 7.29 15.82
C GLY A 94 1.03 7.37 14.39
N CYS A 95 0.44 6.65 13.43
CA CYS A 95 0.88 6.70 12.04
C CYS A 95 0.71 8.11 11.43
N ALA A 96 1.45 8.42 10.37
CA ALA A 96 1.36 9.71 9.71
C ALA A 96 0.03 9.87 8.93
N ALA A 97 -0.41 8.78 8.29
CA ALA A 97 -1.60 8.74 7.47
C ALA A 97 -2.23 7.33 7.41
N ALA A 98 -3.46 7.25 6.91
CA ALA A 98 -4.15 6.00 6.62
C ALA A 98 -4.31 5.79 5.11
N MET A 99 -4.11 4.56 4.65
CA MET A 99 -4.37 4.16 3.26
C MET A 99 -5.65 3.34 3.19
N ILE A 100 -6.58 3.80 2.34
CA ILE A 100 -7.88 3.19 2.10
C ILE A 100 -7.86 2.46 0.75
N ALA A 101 -8.41 1.23 0.70
CA ALA A 101 -8.46 0.43 -0.53
C ALA A 101 -9.88 0.00 -0.88
N ARG A 102 -10.44 -0.99 -0.16
CA ARG A 102 -11.77 -1.56 -0.46
C ARG A 102 -12.89 -0.51 -0.45
N ALA A 103 -12.94 0.34 0.58
CA ALA A 103 -13.95 1.39 0.65
C ALA A 103 -13.86 2.39 -0.51
N ALA A 104 -12.64 2.78 -0.91
CA ALA A 104 -12.42 3.68 -2.05
C ALA A 104 -12.85 3.02 -3.37
N MET A 105 -12.63 1.71 -3.51
CA MET A 105 -13.09 0.93 -4.66
C MET A 105 -14.61 0.86 -4.75
N TRP A 106 -15.30 0.76 -3.61
CA TRP A 106 -16.77 0.71 -3.57
C TRP A 106 -17.41 2.09 -3.73
N ASN A 107 -16.82 3.10 -3.09
CA ASN A 107 -17.26 4.48 -3.18
C ASN A 107 -16.07 5.42 -2.94
N ALA A 108 -15.56 6.04 -4.01
CA ALA A 108 -14.40 6.93 -3.96
C ALA A 108 -14.62 8.18 -3.08
N SER A 109 -15.87 8.53 -2.76
CA SER A 109 -16.16 9.65 -1.85
C SER A 109 -15.81 9.36 -0.38
N VAL A 110 -15.28 8.17 -0.05
CA VAL A 110 -14.75 7.82 1.29
C VAL A 110 -13.74 8.82 1.84
N PHE A 111 -13.03 9.53 0.95
CA PHE A 111 -12.03 10.53 1.34
C PHE A 111 -12.64 11.85 1.81
N ARG A 112 -13.97 12.02 1.75
CA ARG A 112 -14.64 13.25 2.17
C ARG A 112 -14.90 13.25 3.68
N PRO A 113 -14.50 14.30 4.42
CA PRO A 113 -14.86 14.45 5.83
C PRO A 113 -16.37 14.69 6.03
N GLN A 114 -17.10 15.15 5.01
CA GLN A 114 -18.57 15.32 5.05
C GLN A 114 -19.34 14.00 4.83
N GLY A 115 -18.63 12.87 4.77
CA GLY A 115 -19.19 11.54 4.52
C GLY A 115 -19.43 11.24 3.04
N PHE A 116 -20.03 10.07 2.79
CA PHE A 116 -20.20 9.55 1.44
C PHE A 116 -21.16 10.40 0.58
N LEU A 117 -20.84 10.56 -0.70
CA LEU A 117 -21.77 10.96 -1.75
C LEU A 117 -22.70 9.80 -2.12
N PRO A 118 -23.88 10.09 -2.68
CA PRO A 118 -24.74 9.08 -3.31
C PRO A 118 -23.97 8.25 -4.34
N LEU A 119 -24.14 6.93 -4.31
CA LEU A 119 -23.37 6.03 -5.19
C LEU A 119 -23.64 6.28 -6.69
N ASP A 120 -24.86 6.68 -7.07
CA ASP A 120 -25.20 6.97 -8.47
C ASP A 120 -24.46 8.20 -9.01
N GLU A 121 -24.18 9.19 -8.16
CA GLU A 121 -23.34 10.34 -8.50
C GLU A 121 -21.90 9.89 -8.75
N VAL A 122 -21.34 9.08 -7.84
CA VAL A 122 -19.97 8.56 -7.94
C VAL A 122 -19.80 7.67 -9.18
N GLN A 123 -20.77 6.80 -9.47
CA GLN A 123 -20.75 5.95 -10.67
C GLN A 123 -20.81 6.78 -11.96
N ARG A 124 -21.66 7.79 -11.99
CA ARG A 124 -21.81 8.71 -13.13
C ARG A 124 -20.51 9.47 -13.38
N ASP A 125 -19.93 10.04 -12.34
CA ASP A 125 -18.68 10.80 -12.44
C ASP A 125 -17.52 9.88 -12.82
N PHE A 126 -17.44 8.66 -12.28
CA PHE A 126 -16.45 7.68 -12.69
C PHE A 126 -16.54 7.34 -14.19
N VAL A 127 -17.74 7.08 -14.73
CA VAL A 127 -17.91 6.83 -16.17
C VAL A 127 -17.50 8.05 -16.98
N ARG A 128 -17.91 9.25 -16.56
CA ARG A 128 -17.53 10.50 -17.22
C ARG A 128 -16.00 10.63 -17.34
N LEU A 129 -15.29 10.41 -16.24
CA LEU A 129 -13.83 10.45 -16.16
C LEU A 129 -13.17 9.33 -16.99
N ALA A 130 -13.71 8.13 -16.92
CA ALA A 130 -13.23 6.99 -17.70
C ALA A 130 -13.28 7.27 -19.21
N LEU A 131 -14.35 7.91 -19.69
CA LEU A 131 -14.46 8.33 -21.10
C LEU A 131 -13.51 9.48 -21.43
N LYS A 132 -13.39 10.48 -20.55
CA LYS A 132 -12.48 11.63 -20.72
C LYS A 132 -11.03 11.20 -20.94
N TRP A 133 -10.61 10.13 -20.29
CA TRP A 133 -9.23 9.61 -20.40
C TRP A 133 -9.12 8.32 -21.19
N GLU A 134 -10.14 7.99 -22.00
CA GLU A 134 -10.13 6.83 -22.91
C GLU A 134 -9.78 5.52 -22.18
N ASN A 135 -10.27 5.37 -20.95
CA ASN A 135 -10.02 4.19 -20.12
C ASN A 135 -10.67 2.96 -20.77
N ALA A 136 -9.91 1.87 -20.84
CA ALA A 136 -10.36 0.65 -21.51
C ALA A 136 -11.72 0.19 -20.96
N LEU A 137 -12.68 0.01 -21.86
CA LEU A 137 -14.05 -0.38 -21.51
C LEU A 137 -14.14 -1.58 -20.55
N PRO A 138 -13.35 -2.68 -20.72
CA PRO A 138 -13.36 -3.78 -19.76
C PRO A 138 -12.97 -3.36 -18.33
N ASN A 139 -12.03 -2.42 -18.19
CA ASN A 139 -11.60 -1.89 -16.89
C ASN A 139 -12.70 -1.00 -16.28
N THR A 140 -13.31 -0.11 -17.07
CA THR A 140 -14.44 0.72 -16.63
C THR A 140 -15.59 -0.14 -16.12
N LYS A 141 -15.95 -1.20 -16.85
CA LYS A 141 -16.98 -2.17 -16.46
C LYS A 141 -16.61 -2.90 -15.17
N TYR A 142 -15.35 -3.29 -15.01
CA TYR A 142 -14.87 -3.95 -13.79
C TYR A 142 -15.04 -3.05 -12.56
N CYS A 143 -14.56 -1.81 -12.62
CA CYS A 143 -14.69 -0.86 -11.51
C CYS A 143 -16.16 -0.57 -11.15
N LEU A 144 -17.03 -0.38 -12.14
CA LEU A 144 -18.47 -0.20 -11.89
C LEU A 144 -19.11 -1.40 -11.20
N LYS A 145 -18.68 -2.63 -11.54
CA LYS A 145 -19.16 -3.84 -10.88
C LYS A 145 -18.70 -3.92 -9.43
N GLU A 146 -17.46 -3.55 -9.14
CA GLU A 146 -16.97 -3.48 -7.75
C GLU A 146 -17.80 -2.46 -6.95
N MET A 147 -18.09 -1.29 -7.52
CA MET A 147 -19.00 -0.29 -6.91
C MET A 147 -20.40 -0.86 -6.65
N ALA A 148 -20.95 -1.62 -7.61
CA ALA A 148 -22.29 -2.19 -7.51
C ALA A 148 -22.42 -3.35 -6.49
N TYR A 149 -21.31 -3.91 -6.01
CA TYR A 149 -21.25 -5.01 -5.03
C TYR A 149 -20.51 -4.65 -3.76
N ALA A 150 -20.58 -3.38 -3.33
CA ALA A 150 -20.19 -3.05 -1.97
C ALA A 150 -20.92 -3.99 -0.97
N PRO A 151 -20.20 -4.57 0.01
CA PRO A 151 -20.81 -5.52 0.93
C PRO A 151 -21.86 -4.82 1.80
N PRO A 152 -22.87 -5.54 2.31
CA PRO A 152 -23.90 -4.94 3.16
C PRO A 152 -23.37 -4.23 4.41
N SER A 153 -22.21 -4.66 4.91
CA SER A 153 -21.51 -4.03 6.04
C SER A 153 -20.87 -2.68 5.72
N PHE A 154 -20.73 -2.33 4.44
CA PHE A 154 -20.18 -1.05 4.03
C PHE A 154 -21.24 0.05 4.18
N GLN A 155 -20.98 1.01 5.06
CA GLN A 155 -21.88 2.11 5.42
C GLN A 155 -21.96 3.24 4.36
N GLY A 156 -21.68 2.92 3.09
CA GLY A 156 -21.81 3.88 2.00
C GLY A 156 -23.26 4.32 1.77
N ARG A 157 -23.48 5.61 1.46
CA ARG A 157 -24.82 6.08 1.09
C ARG A 157 -25.29 5.38 -0.19
N ARG A 158 -26.38 4.60 -0.08
CA ARG A 158 -27.11 4.11 -1.26
C ARG A 158 -27.73 5.32 -1.97
N GLY A 159 -27.52 5.41 -3.28
CA GLY A 159 -27.99 6.54 -4.08
C GLY A 159 -29.48 6.45 -4.42
N GLY A 160 -29.91 7.30 -5.37
CA GLY A 160 -31.29 7.38 -5.83
C GLY A 160 -31.72 6.24 -6.79
N ALA A 161 -32.87 6.40 -7.45
CA ALA A 161 -33.48 5.38 -8.32
C ALA A 161 -32.59 4.88 -9.48
N ARG A 162 -31.55 5.62 -9.85
CA ARG A 162 -30.58 5.27 -10.92
C ARG A 162 -29.30 4.61 -10.40
N THR A 163 -29.25 4.25 -9.12
CA THR A 163 -28.07 3.57 -8.55
C THR A 163 -27.91 2.20 -9.18
N LEU A 164 -26.74 1.94 -9.77
CA LEU A 164 -26.39 0.62 -10.24
C LEU A 164 -25.96 -0.23 -9.04
N LEU A 165 -26.89 -1.03 -8.50
CA LEU A 165 -26.65 -1.87 -7.33
C LEU A 165 -27.12 -3.32 -7.57
N GLY A 166 -26.34 -4.28 -7.08
CA GLY A 166 -26.75 -5.69 -7.04
C GLY A 166 -26.69 -6.42 -8.38
N HIS A 167 -27.41 -7.55 -8.46
CA HIS A 167 -27.26 -8.51 -9.55
C HIS A 167 -27.75 -8.02 -10.91
N GLU A 168 -28.86 -7.28 -10.93
CA GLU A 168 -29.42 -6.71 -12.16
C GLU A 168 -28.47 -5.68 -12.76
N ALA A 169 -27.93 -4.78 -11.93
CA ALA A 169 -26.94 -3.80 -12.34
C ALA A 169 -25.68 -4.46 -12.91
N ASN A 170 -25.14 -5.50 -12.26
CA ASN A 170 -23.97 -6.22 -12.78
C ASN A 170 -24.26 -6.87 -14.15
N THR A 171 -25.43 -7.49 -14.30
CA THR A 171 -25.86 -8.06 -15.58
C THR A 171 -25.94 -6.97 -16.66
N ALA A 172 -26.52 -5.81 -16.34
CA ALA A 172 -26.60 -4.68 -17.25
C ALA A 172 -25.22 -4.15 -17.64
N ILE A 173 -24.33 -3.92 -16.67
CA ILE A 173 -22.93 -3.49 -16.90
C ILE A 173 -22.22 -4.52 -17.78
N THR A 174 -22.37 -5.82 -17.50
CA THR A 174 -21.75 -6.90 -18.26
C THR A 174 -22.22 -6.91 -19.72
N ARG A 175 -23.51 -6.60 -19.97
CA ARG A 175 -24.10 -6.54 -21.31
C ARG A 175 -23.75 -5.29 -22.10
N ALA A 176 -23.32 -4.20 -21.47
CA ALA A 176 -22.88 -2.99 -22.16
C ALA A 176 -21.68 -3.30 -23.07
N LYS A 177 -21.82 -3.06 -24.38
CA LYS A 177 -20.82 -3.42 -25.40
C LYS A 177 -19.92 -2.25 -25.80
N ASP A 178 -20.35 -1.03 -25.50
CA ASP A 178 -19.74 0.21 -25.93
C ASP A 178 -19.93 1.31 -24.86
N GLU A 179 -19.30 2.45 -25.10
CA GLU A 179 -19.35 3.60 -24.21
C GLU A 179 -20.75 4.25 -24.16
N ALA A 180 -21.48 4.24 -25.27
CA ALA A 180 -22.83 4.79 -25.35
C ALA A 180 -23.82 4.01 -24.47
N SER A 181 -23.75 2.68 -24.48
CA SER A 181 -24.55 1.83 -23.60
C SER A 181 -24.18 2.02 -22.12
N LEU A 182 -22.91 2.22 -21.77
CA LEU A 182 -22.52 2.61 -20.41
C LEU A 182 -23.06 3.98 -20.01
N CYS A 183 -22.95 5.00 -20.87
CA CYS A 183 -23.51 6.34 -20.61
C CYS A 183 -25.00 6.27 -20.29
N THR A 184 -25.74 5.51 -21.09
CA THR A 184 -27.17 5.29 -20.90
C THR A 184 -27.46 4.66 -19.53
N LEU A 185 -26.67 3.66 -19.12
CA LEU A 185 -26.85 2.99 -17.82
C LEU A 185 -26.68 3.93 -16.62
N VAL A 186 -25.74 4.87 -16.68
CA VAL A 186 -25.50 5.85 -15.60
C VAL A 186 -26.30 7.16 -15.77
N GLY A 187 -27.12 7.25 -16.82
CA GLY A 187 -27.92 8.43 -17.13
C GLY A 187 -27.13 9.64 -17.62
N LEU A 188 -26.02 9.41 -18.32
CA LEU A 188 -25.25 10.44 -19.05
C LEU A 188 -25.79 10.60 -20.47
N SER A 189 -25.89 11.84 -20.94
CA SER A 189 -26.13 12.14 -22.36
C SER A 189 -24.87 11.83 -23.16
N ALA A 190 -25.00 11.05 -24.23
CA ALA A 190 -23.89 10.72 -25.13
C ALA A 190 -23.34 11.94 -25.90
N ALA A 191 -24.05 13.08 -25.90
CA ALA A 191 -23.69 14.27 -26.67
C ALA A 191 -22.52 15.07 -26.06
N SER A 192 -22.30 14.98 -24.74
CA SER A 192 -21.29 15.78 -24.02
C SER A 192 -20.75 15.05 -22.78
N PRO A 193 -20.06 13.91 -22.91
CA PRO A 193 -19.45 13.24 -21.76
C PRO A 193 -18.29 14.03 -21.13
N HIS A 194 -17.94 15.21 -21.66
CA HIS A 194 -16.78 16.00 -21.23
C HIS A 194 -17.14 17.39 -20.69
N GLU A 195 -18.41 17.80 -20.68
CA GLU A 195 -18.79 19.14 -20.18
C GLU A 195 -18.66 19.23 -18.64
N ASP A 196 -17.82 20.19 -18.24
CA ASP A 196 -17.52 20.74 -16.91
C ASP A 196 -17.30 19.75 -15.74
N LEU A 197 -16.07 19.22 -15.67
CA LEU A 197 -15.39 19.29 -14.38
C LEU A 197 -14.96 20.74 -14.23
N GLY A 198 -15.72 21.55 -13.49
CA GLY A 198 -15.21 22.84 -13.04
C GLY A 198 -13.82 22.63 -12.44
N ASP A 199 -12.88 23.53 -12.74
CA ASP A 199 -11.44 23.43 -12.43
C ASP A 199 -11.08 23.31 -10.93
N GLY A 200 -12.04 22.97 -10.06
CA GLY A 200 -11.92 22.83 -8.61
C GLY A 200 -11.44 21.47 -8.11
N ALA A 201 -10.75 20.67 -8.91
CA ALA A 201 -9.95 19.57 -8.37
C ALA A 201 -8.69 20.16 -7.72
N PRO A 202 -8.46 19.99 -6.40
CA PRO A 202 -7.23 20.47 -5.77
C PRO A 202 -6.08 19.61 -6.30
N GLY A 203 -5.31 20.17 -7.24
CA GLY A 203 -4.14 19.51 -7.81
C GLY A 203 -4.02 19.60 -9.33
N SER A 204 -4.13 20.79 -9.92
CA SER A 204 -3.57 21.00 -11.26
C SER A 204 -2.05 20.95 -11.17
N PHE A 205 -1.44 19.80 -11.43
CA PHE A 205 -0.03 19.76 -11.78
C PHE A 205 0.12 20.37 -13.17
N ALA A 206 0.42 21.66 -13.21
CA ALA A 206 0.79 22.36 -14.44
C ALA A 206 2.05 21.73 -15.01
N ASN A 207 1.90 20.89 -16.03
CA ASN A 207 3.04 20.41 -16.81
C ASN A 207 3.25 21.40 -17.97
N GLY A 208 4.04 22.43 -17.72
CA GLY A 208 4.58 23.28 -18.77
C GLY A 208 5.59 22.48 -19.59
N GLY A 209 5.18 22.01 -20.77
CA GLY A 209 6.05 21.26 -21.67
C GLY A 209 5.50 21.24 -23.09
N SER A 210 6.17 22.00 -23.97
CA SER A 210 5.87 22.11 -25.40
C SER A 210 5.69 20.76 -26.08
N LYS A 211 4.68 20.66 -26.96
CA LYS A 211 4.40 19.49 -27.80
C LYS A 211 5.60 19.13 -28.69
N SER A 212 6.42 18.17 -28.27
CA SER A 212 7.34 17.45 -29.15
C SER A 212 6.78 16.05 -29.43
N LYS A 213 6.58 15.74 -30.72
CA LYS A 213 6.15 14.42 -31.22
C LYS A 213 7.01 13.30 -30.61
N ALA A 214 6.37 12.31 -30.00
CA ALA A 214 7.05 11.10 -29.53
C ALA A 214 7.71 10.34 -30.71
N PRO A 215 8.98 9.93 -30.62
CA PRO A 215 9.60 9.07 -31.62
C PRO A 215 8.96 7.67 -31.56
N LYS A 216 8.71 7.06 -32.73
CA LYS A 216 8.29 5.65 -32.82
C LYS A 216 9.35 4.76 -32.18
N GLN A 217 8.99 4.00 -31.15
CA GLN A 217 9.86 2.98 -30.59
C GLN A 217 10.08 1.86 -31.63
N PRO A 218 11.33 1.39 -31.85
CA PRO A 218 11.58 0.21 -32.66
C PRO A 218 11.08 -1.04 -31.93
N LYS A 219 10.46 -1.97 -32.68
CA LYS A 219 9.99 -3.25 -32.15
C LYS A 219 11.17 -4.07 -31.63
N ALA A 220 11.09 -4.54 -30.38
CA ALA A 220 12.08 -5.44 -29.80
C ALA A 220 12.18 -6.76 -30.61
N PRO A 221 13.38 -7.34 -30.79
CA PRO A 221 13.54 -8.62 -31.45
C PRO A 221 12.88 -9.75 -30.63
N ARG A 222 12.24 -10.70 -31.33
CA ARG A 222 11.73 -11.94 -30.71
C ARG A 222 12.90 -12.80 -30.24
N LEU A 223 12.90 -13.14 -28.95
CA LEU A 223 13.79 -14.18 -28.40
C LEU A 223 13.45 -15.55 -29.01
N PRO A 224 14.46 -16.39 -29.34
CA PRO A 224 14.22 -17.73 -29.84
C PRO A 224 13.60 -18.62 -28.77
N LYS A 225 12.66 -19.48 -29.17
CA LYS A 225 12.01 -20.47 -28.31
C LYS A 225 13.06 -21.49 -27.83
N GLN A 226 13.16 -21.69 -26.51
CA GLN A 226 13.95 -22.80 -25.97
C GLN A 226 13.32 -24.15 -26.32
N PRO A 227 14.13 -25.19 -26.62
CA PRO A 227 13.63 -26.54 -26.87
C PRO A 227 13.11 -27.18 -25.58
N LYS A 228 12.01 -27.92 -25.71
CA LYS A 228 11.38 -28.69 -24.63
C LYS A 228 12.32 -29.80 -24.17
N GLN A 229 12.71 -29.80 -22.90
CA GLN A 229 13.34 -30.96 -22.28
C GLN A 229 12.28 -31.98 -21.86
N ALA A 230 12.58 -33.25 -22.10
CA ALA A 230 11.72 -34.39 -21.82
C ALA A 230 11.62 -34.66 -20.32
N GLU A 231 10.40 -34.86 -19.84
CA GLU A 231 10.11 -35.33 -18.48
C GLU A 231 10.42 -36.84 -18.39
N ASN A 232 11.47 -37.21 -17.67
CA ASN A 232 11.64 -38.57 -17.17
C ASN A 232 11.26 -38.57 -15.68
N GLY A 233 10.15 -39.24 -15.38
CA GLY A 233 9.62 -39.39 -14.04
C GLY A 233 10.48 -40.30 -13.17
N LEU A 234 10.69 -39.88 -11.93
CA LEU A 234 10.95 -40.76 -10.80
C LEU A 234 9.94 -40.48 -9.71
N LYS A 235 9.14 -41.51 -9.40
CA LYS A 235 8.24 -41.60 -8.26
C LYS A 235 9.04 -41.46 -6.96
N LEU A 236 8.55 -40.63 -6.04
CA LEU A 236 8.94 -40.71 -4.63
C LEU A 236 7.79 -41.38 -3.87
N GLU A 237 8.05 -42.57 -3.34
CA GLU A 237 7.17 -43.25 -2.38
C GLU A 237 7.36 -42.66 -0.98
N ILE A 238 6.24 -42.62 -0.24
CA ILE A 238 6.15 -42.12 1.13
C ILE A 238 6.38 -43.30 2.08
N ALA A 239 7.30 -43.17 3.03
CA ALA A 239 7.39 -44.03 4.21
C ALA A 239 7.65 -43.19 5.47
N GLY A 240 6.91 -43.50 6.54
CA GLY A 240 6.88 -42.80 7.82
C GLY A 240 8.06 -43.09 8.78
N PRO A 241 7.92 -42.76 10.08
CA PRO A 241 8.97 -42.10 10.85
C PRO A 241 9.87 -43.06 11.64
N GLY A 242 11.14 -42.66 11.80
CA GLY A 242 12.13 -43.33 12.63
C GLY A 242 12.91 -42.33 13.48
N THR A 243 12.88 -42.56 14.79
CA THR A 243 13.60 -41.90 15.87
C THR A 243 15.13 -41.99 15.74
N GLY A 244 15.88 -40.97 16.20
CA GLY A 244 17.32 -41.16 16.46
C GLY A 244 18.11 -39.86 16.68
N ASN A 245 18.62 -39.71 17.90
CA ASN A 245 19.62 -38.72 18.34
C ASN A 245 20.88 -38.68 17.46
N GLY A 246 21.56 -37.52 17.42
CA GLY A 246 22.93 -37.47 16.89
C GLY A 246 23.51 -36.07 16.75
N THR A 247 24.23 -35.65 17.78
CA THR A 247 25.18 -34.54 17.86
C THR A 247 26.17 -34.50 16.69
N ALA A 248 26.46 -33.30 16.15
CA ALA A 248 27.79 -32.97 15.61
C ALA A 248 27.93 -31.44 15.45
N ALA A 249 28.95 -30.90 16.13
CA ALA A 249 29.45 -29.54 16.04
C ALA A 249 30.37 -29.36 14.81
N ASN A 250 31.03 -28.18 14.78
CA ASN A 250 32.34 -27.88 14.17
C ASN A 250 32.29 -27.36 12.70
N ILE A 251 33.02 -26.32 12.23
CA ILE A 251 34.24 -25.58 12.63
C ILE A 251 34.32 -24.22 11.90
N CYS A 252 35.02 -23.24 12.50
CA CYS A 252 36.00 -22.26 11.91
C CYS A 252 35.78 -20.84 12.48
N GLN A 253 36.32 -20.50 13.65
CA GLN A 253 37.70 -20.07 13.99
C GLN A 253 38.15 -18.72 13.40
N ASP A 254 38.29 -17.75 14.32
CA ASP A 254 39.12 -16.54 14.25
C ASP A 254 40.60 -16.86 14.54
N PRO A 255 41.54 -15.91 14.34
CA PRO A 255 42.81 -15.90 15.05
C PRO A 255 43.01 -14.66 15.97
N GLU A 256 43.22 -14.98 17.25
CA GLU A 256 44.22 -14.49 18.22
C GLU A 256 44.60 -13.00 18.37
N SER A 257 44.53 -12.49 19.60
CA SER A 257 45.73 -12.39 20.47
C SER A 257 45.35 -12.17 21.95
N ALA A 258 46.14 -12.80 22.82
CA ALA A 258 45.90 -13.02 24.24
C ALA A 258 46.54 -11.96 25.15
N GLY A 259 45.96 -11.81 26.35
CA GLY A 259 46.55 -11.15 27.51
C GLY A 259 45.72 -11.44 28.76
N ALA A 260 46.13 -12.45 29.52
CA ALA A 260 45.61 -12.82 30.86
C ALA A 260 46.05 -11.77 31.92
N VAL A 261 45.55 -11.66 33.16
CA VAL A 261 44.91 -12.58 34.12
C VAL A 261 44.23 -11.75 35.23
N ASP A 262 43.17 -12.35 35.81
CA ASP A 262 42.80 -12.43 37.25
C ASP A 262 42.24 -11.24 38.07
N GLY A 263 41.22 -11.57 38.88
CA GLY A 263 41.11 -11.07 40.25
C GLY A 263 39.94 -10.13 40.63
N GLY A 264 38.79 -10.71 40.97
CA GLY A 264 38.11 -10.51 42.27
C GLY A 264 37.64 -9.13 42.78
N GLU A 265 36.37 -9.14 43.24
CA GLU A 265 35.74 -8.31 44.28
C GLU A 265 35.14 -6.94 43.90
N GLY A 266 33.89 -6.77 44.30
CA GLY A 266 33.07 -5.59 44.01
C GLY A 266 33.18 -4.48 45.04
N LEU A 267 32.76 -3.28 44.67
CA LEU A 267 32.11 -2.33 45.57
C LEU A 267 31.54 -1.13 44.80
N LYS A 268 30.30 -0.77 45.16
CA LYS A 268 29.73 0.58 45.26
C LYS A 268 29.66 1.48 44.00
N ARG A 269 28.39 1.68 43.61
CA ARG A 269 27.75 2.91 43.10
C ARG A 269 28.62 4.17 43.17
N LYS A 270 28.87 4.77 42.01
CA LYS A 270 29.05 6.22 41.86
C LYS A 270 28.20 6.70 40.68
N ARG A 271 27.32 7.65 40.98
CA ARG A 271 26.61 8.49 40.01
C ARG A 271 27.67 9.28 39.24
N HIS A 272 27.62 9.24 37.91
CA HIS A 272 28.26 10.24 37.07
C HIS A 272 27.17 11.11 36.45
N GLU A 273 27.31 12.39 36.70
CA GLU A 273 26.47 13.47 36.20
C GLU A 273 26.58 13.54 34.67
N GLY A 274 25.43 13.67 34.01
CA GLY A 274 25.32 13.72 32.57
C GLY A 274 25.76 15.08 32.03
N GLU A 275 26.70 15.06 31.10
CA GLU A 275 26.94 16.14 30.15
C GLU A 275 25.79 16.14 29.11
N GLY A 276 25.25 17.33 28.85
CA GLY A 276 24.03 17.54 28.08
C GLY A 276 24.17 17.13 26.62
N CYS A 277 23.20 16.33 26.14
CA CYS A 277 22.97 16.11 24.72
C CYS A 277 22.06 17.22 24.20
N SER A 278 22.63 18.12 23.40
CA SER A 278 21.91 19.19 22.71
C SER A 278 20.86 18.61 21.74
N ASP A 279 19.67 19.21 21.76
CA ASP A 279 18.54 18.93 20.86
C ASP A 279 18.95 18.85 19.38
N ALA A 280 19.04 17.64 18.84
CA ALA A 280 19.12 17.44 17.40
C ALA A 280 17.74 17.70 16.79
N GLN A 281 17.55 18.90 16.22
CA GLN A 281 16.35 19.19 15.44
C GLN A 281 16.30 18.29 14.20
N PRO A 282 15.13 17.73 13.84
CA PRO A 282 14.99 16.90 12.65
C PRO A 282 15.26 17.70 11.38
N ASP A 283 15.92 17.04 10.43
CA ASP A 283 16.32 17.56 9.12
C ASP A 283 15.16 18.28 8.41
N ALA A 284 15.47 19.44 7.82
CA ALA A 284 14.53 20.29 7.09
C ALA A 284 13.80 19.54 5.96
N GLN A 285 14.38 18.46 5.43
CA GLN A 285 13.75 17.62 4.41
C GLN A 285 12.61 16.76 4.99
N VAL A 286 12.76 16.27 6.22
CA VAL A 286 11.74 15.46 6.92
C VAL A 286 10.53 16.34 7.28
N ARG A 287 10.77 17.59 7.73
CA ARG A 287 9.71 18.57 7.99
C ARG A 287 8.89 18.88 6.72
N ARG A 288 9.57 19.11 5.58
CA ARG A 288 8.89 19.38 4.31
C ARG A 288 8.06 18.19 3.80
N GLN A 289 8.50 16.96 4.05
CA GLN A 289 7.74 15.76 3.69
C GLN A 289 6.54 15.53 4.61
N ALA A 290 6.66 15.78 5.92
CA ALA A 290 5.54 15.74 6.86
C ALA A 290 4.48 16.81 6.50
N ASP A 291 4.92 18.04 6.22
CA ASP A 291 4.03 19.14 5.84
C ASP A 291 3.33 18.92 4.49
N ALA A 292 3.98 18.21 3.55
CA ALA A 292 3.37 17.86 2.26
C ALA A 292 2.31 16.76 2.39
N ILE A 293 2.42 15.90 3.41
CA ILE A 293 1.43 14.86 3.72
C ILE A 293 0.23 15.45 4.47
N GLU A 294 0.42 16.46 5.33
CA GLU A 294 -0.70 17.12 6.02
C GLU A 294 -1.53 18.06 5.14
N ARG A 295 -0.96 18.51 4.01
CA ARG A 295 -1.62 19.44 3.07
C ARG A 295 -2.31 18.75 1.88
N ALA A 296 -2.20 17.43 1.77
CA ALA A 296 -2.79 16.61 0.71
C ALA A 296 -4.02 15.86 1.22
#